data_AF-A0A661RJK5-F1
#
_entry.id   AF-A0A661RJK5-F1
#
_cell.length_a   1.000
_cell.length_b   1.000
_cell.length_c   1.000
_cell.angle_alpha   90.00
_cell.angle_beta   90.00
_cell.angle_gamma   90.00
#
_symmetry.space_group_name_H-M   'P 1'
#
loop_
_entity.id
_entity.type
_entity.pdbx_description
1 polymer ?
#
loop_
_entity_poly.entity_id
_entity_poly.type
_entity_poly.pdbx_seq_one_letter_code
_entity_poly.pdbx_strand_id
1 'polypeptide(L)'
;MKIYTKALITTLPLVFFFLAATVGISYYFSRNALTYLAEEWLSTRASEAIRIVKKHESVLHQYNLEKIPASLIKAKMDAIKEISGIKIGKRGYLLVVDTHGNIIFHPNKHYVDTDVYAENWYKRLKNEKSRMFLTIKHEKSLAITDFFPEWGWFLLAVDPKKEVYGLADQMRPYLLSLGFSAAIILSLVLMLLSRRLIKPLQLLVQGVERI
;
A
#
# COMPACT_ATOMS: atom_id res chain seq x y z
N MET A 1 -18.96 45.98 -10.15
CA MET A 1 -17.67 45.25 -10.09
C MET A 1 -16.90 45.49 -11.37
N LYS A 2 -15.59 45.77 -11.27
CA LYS A 2 -14.74 45.89 -12.46
C LYS A 2 -14.68 44.53 -13.18
N ILE A 3 -14.64 44.53 -14.51
CA ILE A 3 -14.75 43.32 -15.35
C ILE A 3 -13.70 42.25 -14.99
N TYR A 4 -12.50 42.68 -14.56
CA TYR A 4 -11.46 41.77 -14.08
C TYR A 4 -11.86 40.99 -12.82
N THR A 5 -12.64 41.57 -11.92
CA THR A 5 -13.08 40.90 -10.69
C THR A 5 -14.07 39.79 -11.04
N LYS A 6 -14.91 40.01 -12.05
CA LYS A 6 -15.80 38.98 -12.60
C LYS A 6 -15.01 37.84 -13.25
N ALA A 7 -14.03 38.17 -14.10
CA ALA A 7 -13.18 37.16 -14.76
C ALA A 7 -12.34 36.33 -13.77
N LEU A 8 -11.80 36.97 -12.72
CA LEU A 8 -11.05 36.27 -11.68
C LEU A 8 -11.95 35.33 -10.88
N ILE A 9 -13.13 35.78 -10.47
CA ILE A 9 -14.08 34.97 -9.68
C ILE A 9 -14.60 33.78 -10.47
N THR A 10 -14.74 33.87 -11.79
CA THR A 10 -15.19 32.75 -12.63
C THR A 10 -14.09 31.75 -12.96
N THR A 11 -12.85 32.19 -13.16
CA THR A 11 -11.74 31.31 -13.61
C THR A 11 -10.97 30.66 -12.45
N LEU A 12 -10.88 31.32 -11.30
CA LEU A 12 -10.12 30.85 -10.15
C LEU A 12 -10.65 29.53 -9.55
N PRO A 13 -11.98 29.32 -9.40
CA PRO A 13 -12.52 28.03 -8.97
C PRO A 13 -12.19 26.90 -9.93
N LEU A 14 -12.21 27.17 -11.25
CA LEU A 14 -11.91 26.20 -12.28
C LEU A 14 -10.45 25.75 -12.21
N VAL A 15 -9.51 26.70 -12.05
CA VAL A 15 -8.09 26.41 -11.86
C VAL A 15 -7.86 25.59 -10.60
N PHE A 16 -8.46 26.02 -9.48
CA PHE A 16 -8.33 25.31 -8.21
C PHE A 16 -8.82 23.87 -8.34
N PHE A 17 -9.95 23.66 -9.02
CA PHE A 17 -10.48 22.34 -9.32
C PHE A 17 -9.47 21.49 -10.12
N PHE A 18 -8.88 22.02 -11.20
CA PHE A 18 -7.87 21.28 -11.97
C PHE A 18 -6.62 20.95 -11.14
N LEU A 19 -6.10 21.89 -10.34
CA LEU A 19 -4.96 21.63 -9.47
C LEU A 19 -5.26 20.56 -8.41
N ALA A 20 -6.43 20.66 -7.76
CA ALA A 20 -6.88 19.66 -6.80
C ALA A 20 -7.06 18.28 -7.46
N ALA A 21 -7.62 18.24 -8.67
CA ALA A 21 -7.75 17.02 -9.46
C ALA A 21 -6.38 16.41 -9.80
N THR A 22 -5.41 17.20 -10.26
CA THR A 22 -4.05 16.72 -10.56
C THR A 22 -3.37 16.15 -9.32
N VAL A 23 -3.42 16.85 -8.18
CA VAL A 23 -2.85 16.36 -6.91
C VAL A 23 -3.55 15.07 -6.47
N GLY A 24 -4.88 15.01 -6.58
CA GLY A 24 -5.68 13.83 -6.23
C GLY A 24 -5.36 12.61 -7.12
N ILE A 25 -5.29 12.81 -8.43
CA ILE A 25 -4.94 11.76 -9.40
C ILE A 25 -3.52 11.25 -9.15
N SER A 26 -2.56 12.15 -8.93
CA SER A 26 -1.17 11.77 -8.67
C SER A 26 -1.05 10.95 -7.38
N TYR A 27 -1.72 11.38 -6.30
CA TYR A 27 -1.75 10.65 -5.04
C TYR A 27 -2.41 9.27 -5.18
N TYR A 28 -3.53 9.19 -5.91
CA TYR A 28 -4.23 7.93 -6.19
C TYR A 28 -3.36 6.96 -6.99
N PHE A 29 -2.75 7.44 -8.08
CA PHE A 29 -1.86 6.64 -8.91
C PHE A 29 -0.64 6.14 -8.11
N SER A 30 -0.02 7.02 -7.31
CA SER A 30 1.11 6.65 -6.44
C SER A 30 0.74 5.56 -5.43
N ARG A 31 -0.39 5.69 -4.74
CA ARG A 31 -0.86 4.65 -3.80
C ARG A 31 -1.17 3.34 -4.50
N ASN A 32 -1.77 3.37 -5.69
CA ASN A 32 -2.05 2.14 -6.44
C ASN A 32 -0.76 1.45 -6.89
N ALA A 33 0.21 2.21 -7.40
CA ALA A 33 1.51 1.68 -7.78
C ALA A 33 2.24 1.04 -6.58
N LEU A 34 2.27 1.72 -5.43
CA LEU A 34 2.85 1.17 -4.20
C LEU A 34 2.12 -0.09 -3.72
N THR A 35 0.79 -0.10 -3.82
CA THR A 35 -0.02 -1.28 -3.47
C THR A 35 0.33 -2.46 -4.37
N TYR A 36 0.40 -2.23 -5.69
CA TYR A 36 0.74 -3.26 -6.66
C TYR A 36 2.15 -3.82 -6.43
N LEU A 37 3.14 -2.95 -6.23
CA LEU A 37 4.52 -3.37 -5.94
C LEU A 37 4.61 -4.16 -4.63
N ALA A 38 3.90 -3.72 -3.59
CA ALA A 38 3.86 -4.44 -2.33
C ALA A 38 3.18 -5.80 -2.49
N GLU A 39 2.07 -5.90 -3.22
CA GLU A 39 1.39 -7.16 -3.50
C GLU A 39 2.27 -8.13 -4.28
N GLU A 40 2.95 -7.67 -5.34
CA GLU A 40 3.84 -8.49 -6.15
C GLU A 40 5.05 -8.97 -5.34
N TRP A 41 5.65 -8.09 -4.55
CA TRP A 41 6.76 -8.43 -3.67
C TRP A 41 6.33 -9.43 -2.60
N LEU A 42 5.22 -9.19 -1.91
CA LEU A 42 4.68 -10.10 -0.90
C LEU A 42 4.29 -11.45 -1.51
N SER A 43 3.70 -11.44 -2.70
CA SER A 43 3.35 -12.61 -3.48
C SER A 43 4.58 -13.47 -3.76
N THR A 44 5.69 -12.83 -4.16
CA THR A 44 6.97 -13.51 -4.39
C THR A 44 7.52 -14.12 -3.10
N ARG A 45 7.47 -13.39 -1.98
CA ARG A 45 8.02 -13.83 -0.69
C ARG A 45 7.17 -14.94 -0.05
N ALA A 46 5.85 -14.87 -0.19
CA ALA A 46 4.95 -15.95 0.22
C ALA A 46 5.23 -17.22 -0.58
N SER A 47 5.38 -17.13 -1.90
CA SER A 47 5.70 -18.29 -2.74
C SER A 47 7.11 -18.85 -2.47
N GLU A 48 8.08 -18.01 -2.11
CA GLU A 48 9.39 -18.47 -1.65
C GLU A 48 9.27 -19.30 -0.36
N ALA A 49 8.45 -18.85 0.60
CA ALA A 49 8.21 -19.57 1.85
C ALA A 49 7.50 -20.92 1.61
N ILE A 50 6.49 -20.96 0.73
CA ILE A 50 5.84 -22.20 0.30
C ILE A 50 6.84 -23.15 -0.35
N ARG A 51 7.74 -22.64 -1.20
CA ARG A 51 8.77 -23.46 -1.85
C ARG A 51 9.74 -24.06 -0.84
N ILE A 52 10.12 -23.33 0.20
CA ILE A 52 10.96 -23.86 1.29
C ILE A 52 10.24 -24.99 2.00
N VAL A 53 9.00 -24.77 2.41
CA VAL A 53 8.20 -25.79 3.11
C VAL A 53 8.02 -27.03 2.24
N LYS A 54 7.63 -26.85 0.96
CA LYS A 54 7.51 -27.94 -0.02
C LYS A 54 8.81 -28.70 -0.23
N LYS A 55 9.96 -28.01 -0.25
CA LYS A 55 11.28 -28.65 -0.38
C LYS A 55 11.55 -29.56 0.83
N HIS A 56 11.36 -29.07 2.06
CA HIS A 56 11.58 -29.88 3.27
C HIS A 56 10.58 -31.04 3.38
N GLU A 57 9.34 -30.82 2.96
CA GLU A 57 8.31 -31.86 2.92
C GLU A 57 8.63 -32.95 1.88
N SER A 58 9.07 -32.57 0.68
CA SER A 58 9.45 -33.53 -0.37
C SER A 58 10.60 -34.45 0.03
N VAL A 59 11.52 -33.96 0.88
CA VAL A 59 12.61 -34.77 1.44
C VAL A 59 12.04 -35.84 2.37
N LEU A 60 11.02 -35.53 3.18
CA LEU A 60 10.38 -36.54 4.01
C LEU A 60 9.75 -37.63 3.17
N HIS A 61 9.00 -37.26 2.13
CA HIS A 61 8.38 -38.22 1.22
C HIS A 61 9.40 -39.07 0.47
N GLN A 62 10.50 -38.48 -0.02
CA GLN A 62 11.54 -39.21 -0.75
C GLN A 62 12.17 -40.33 0.07
N TYR A 63 12.34 -40.12 1.38
CA TYR A 63 12.96 -41.08 2.28
C TYR A 63 11.95 -41.89 3.11
N ASN A 64 10.65 -41.79 2.83
CA ASN A 64 9.55 -42.41 3.60
C ASN A 64 9.61 -42.08 5.10
N LEU A 65 9.99 -40.85 5.43
CA LEU A 65 10.16 -40.36 6.81
C LEU A 65 8.93 -39.59 7.31
N GLU A 66 7.88 -39.44 6.50
CA GLU A 66 6.70 -38.65 6.83
C GLU A 66 5.94 -39.19 8.05
N LYS A 67 6.01 -40.50 8.29
CA LYS A 67 5.37 -41.15 9.45
C LYS A 67 6.22 -41.11 10.72
N ILE A 68 7.48 -40.68 10.62
CA ILE A 68 8.40 -40.62 11.76
C ILE A 68 8.26 -39.24 12.43
N PRO A 69 7.72 -39.16 13.66
CA PRO A 69 7.43 -37.88 14.29
C PRO A 69 8.66 -36.98 14.45
N ALA A 70 9.81 -37.56 14.82
CA ALA A 70 11.05 -36.81 14.98
C ALA A 70 11.54 -36.17 13.67
N SER A 71 11.42 -36.90 12.54
CA SER A 71 11.79 -36.38 11.22
C SER A 71 10.86 -35.26 10.76
N LEU A 72 9.55 -35.42 10.98
CA LEU A 72 8.56 -34.39 10.66
C LEU A 72 8.81 -33.10 11.45
N ILE A 73 9.05 -33.22 12.76
CA ILE A 73 9.37 -32.07 13.62
C ILE A 73 10.65 -31.39 13.13
N LYS A 74 11.69 -32.18 12.84
CA LYS A 74 12.97 -31.66 12.33
C LYS A 74 12.81 -30.88 11.03
N ALA A 75 12.09 -31.43 10.05
CA ALA A 75 11.82 -30.76 8.77
C ALA A 75 11.02 -29.47 8.95
N LYS A 76 9.98 -29.48 9.80
CA LYS A 76 9.20 -28.27 10.14
C LYS A 76 10.08 -27.19 10.77
N MET A 77 10.95 -27.56 11.72
CA MET A 77 11.89 -26.63 12.37
C MET A 77 12.92 -26.06 11.39
N ASP A 78 13.48 -26.89 10.51
CA ASP A 78 14.46 -26.46 9.52
C ASP A 78 13.83 -25.54 8.46
N ALA A 79 12.59 -25.83 8.04
CA ALA A 79 11.80 -24.96 7.17
C ALA A 79 11.52 -23.59 7.82
N ILE A 80 11.10 -23.56 9.10
CA ILE A 80 10.89 -22.31 9.84
C ILE A 80 12.21 -21.51 9.94
N LYS A 81 13.34 -22.19 10.19
CA LYS A 81 14.65 -21.54 10.25
C LYS A 81 15.00 -20.88 8.92
N GLU A 82 14.80 -21.56 7.80
CA GLU A 82 15.07 -21.01 6.46
C GLU A 82 14.09 -19.86 6.12
N ILE A 83 12.80 -20.02 6.43
CA ILE A 83 11.76 -18.98 6.31
C ILE A 83 12.12 -17.73 7.10
N SER A 84 12.65 -17.87 8.31
CA SER A 84 13.01 -16.73 9.17
C SER A 84 14.08 -15.82 8.55
N GLY A 85 14.84 -16.33 7.56
CA GLY A 85 15.82 -15.56 6.80
C GLY A 85 15.21 -14.70 5.69
N ILE A 86 13.95 -14.94 5.29
CA ILE A 86 13.27 -14.15 4.26
C ILE A 86 12.94 -12.77 4.80
N LYS A 87 13.47 -11.73 4.14
CA LYS A 87 13.22 -10.34 4.50
C LYS A 87 12.12 -9.74 3.62
N ILE A 88 11.21 -9.00 4.25
CA ILE A 88 10.14 -8.25 3.58
C ILE A 88 10.27 -6.81 4.04
N GLY A 89 10.81 -5.96 3.16
CA GLY A 89 11.10 -4.57 3.53
C GLY A 89 11.98 -4.48 4.80
N LYS A 90 11.65 -3.52 5.65
CA LYS A 90 12.29 -3.22 6.93
C LYS A 90 11.48 -3.73 8.12
N ARG A 91 10.15 -3.67 8.05
CA ARG A 91 9.20 -4.05 9.12
C ARG A 91 8.24 -5.15 8.71
N GLY A 92 8.16 -5.50 7.42
CA GLY A 92 7.42 -6.66 6.96
C GLY A 92 8.04 -7.97 7.43
N TYR A 93 7.24 -9.03 7.47
CA TYR A 93 7.65 -10.33 7.99
C TYR A 93 6.76 -11.48 7.52
N LEU A 94 7.27 -12.70 7.66
CA LEU A 94 6.49 -13.92 7.49
C LEU A 94 5.86 -14.35 8.82
N LEU A 95 4.63 -14.83 8.74
CA LEU A 95 3.84 -15.38 9.83
C LEU A 95 3.32 -16.74 9.37
N VAL A 96 3.43 -17.76 10.23
CA VAL A 96 2.88 -19.09 9.96
C VAL A 96 1.84 -19.42 11.02
N VAL A 97 0.66 -19.85 10.59
CA VAL A 97 -0.46 -20.24 11.45
C VAL A 97 -0.98 -21.59 11.00
N ASP A 98 -1.34 -22.46 11.93
CA ASP A 98 -1.95 -23.74 11.59
C ASP A 98 -3.47 -23.62 11.32
N THR A 99 -4.10 -24.71 10.89
CA THR A 99 -5.55 -24.81 10.68
C THR A 99 -6.39 -24.73 11.95
N HIS A 100 -5.77 -24.78 13.13
CA HIS A 100 -6.44 -24.62 14.42
C HIS A 100 -6.39 -23.17 14.92
N GLY A 101 -5.69 -22.27 14.22
CA GLY A 101 -5.52 -20.89 14.62
C GLY A 101 -4.33 -20.64 15.54
N ASN A 102 -3.42 -21.59 15.72
CA ASN A 102 -2.21 -21.38 16.52
C ASN A 102 -1.10 -20.78 15.67
N ILE A 103 -0.44 -19.74 16.17
CA ILE A 103 0.75 -19.18 15.54
C ILE A 103 1.93 -20.13 15.73
N ILE A 104 2.39 -20.74 14.63
CA ILE A 104 3.55 -21.64 14.60
C ILE A 104 4.86 -20.86 14.51
N PHE A 105 4.86 -19.75 13.76
CA PHE A 105 6.04 -18.89 13.62
C PHE A 105 5.66 -17.43 13.54
N HIS A 106 6.36 -16.62 14.33
CA HIS A 106 6.37 -15.17 14.24
C HIS A 106 7.76 -14.64 14.60
N PRO A 107 8.31 -13.60 13.93
CA PRO A 107 9.63 -13.05 14.23
C PRO A 107 9.79 -12.65 15.71
N ASN A 108 8.76 -12.02 16.26
CA ASN A 108 8.61 -11.86 17.70
C ASN A 108 8.10 -13.17 18.35
N LYS A 109 8.99 -13.82 19.11
CA LYS A 109 8.74 -15.09 19.79
C LYS A 109 7.60 -15.06 20.82
N HIS A 110 7.23 -13.88 21.34
CA HIS A 110 6.12 -13.75 22.29
C HIS A 110 4.74 -14.07 21.69
N TYR A 111 4.65 -14.19 20.36
CA TYR A 111 3.39 -14.53 19.68
C TYR A 111 3.30 -15.98 19.24
N VAL A 112 4.40 -16.73 19.33
CA VAL A 112 4.35 -18.17 19.04
C VAL A 112 3.43 -18.84 20.06
N ASP A 113 2.65 -19.82 19.62
CA ASP A 113 1.62 -20.53 20.38
C ASP A 113 0.44 -19.65 20.87
N THR A 114 0.29 -18.45 20.30
CA THR A 114 -0.92 -17.64 20.52
C THR A 114 -2.06 -18.12 19.62
N ASP A 115 -3.24 -18.29 20.19
CA ASP A 115 -4.48 -18.59 19.46
C ASP A 115 -5.05 -17.32 18.81
N VAL A 116 -5.28 -17.40 17.49
CA VAL A 116 -5.89 -16.36 16.66
C VAL A 116 -7.18 -16.85 15.98
N TYR A 117 -7.73 -18.00 16.37
CA TYR A 117 -8.95 -18.56 15.78
C TYR A 117 -10.15 -17.60 15.86
N ALA A 118 -10.26 -16.84 16.95
CA ALA A 118 -11.30 -15.85 17.15
C ALA A 118 -11.15 -14.60 16.26
N GLU A 119 -9.95 -14.35 15.72
CA GLU A 119 -9.64 -13.14 14.96
C GLU A 119 -10.38 -13.10 13.62
N ASN A 120 -10.90 -11.93 13.28
CA ASN A 120 -11.66 -11.74 12.04
C ASN A 120 -10.82 -11.97 10.77
N TRP A 121 -9.52 -11.74 10.85
CA TRP A 121 -8.63 -11.98 9.71
C TRP A 121 -8.38 -13.48 9.53
N TYR A 122 -8.26 -14.26 10.61
CA TYR A 122 -8.07 -15.70 10.53
C TYR A 122 -9.25 -16.38 9.83
N LYS A 123 -10.47 -16.00 10.19
CA LYS A 123 -11.71 -16.51 9.57
C LYS A 123 -11.85 -16.22 8.07
N ARG A 124 -11.02 -15.32 7.53
CA ARG A 124 -11.00 -14.94 6.11
C ARG A 124 -9.89 -15.65 5.33
N LEU A 125 -9.05 -16.44 5.99
CA LEU A 125 -8.04 -17.26 5.33
C LEU A 125 -8.73 -18.26 4.42
N LYS A 126 -8.08 -18.55 3.30
CA LYS A 126 -8.56 -19.48 2.30
C LYS A 126 -7.47 -20.49 1.98
N ASN A 127 -7.86 -21.65 1.48
CA ASN A 127 -6.95 -22.70 1.04
C ASN A 127 -6.33 -22.41 -0.35
N GLU A 128 -6.24 -21.13 -0.72
CA GLU A 128 -5.70 -20.66 -1.99
C GLU A 128 -4.90 -19.39 -1.73
N LYS A 129 -3.95 -19.11 -2.63
CA LYS A 129 -3.19 -17.87 -2.56
C LYS A 129 -4.13 -16.67 -2.66
N SER A 130 -4.16 -15.85 -1.62
CA SER A 130 -5.11 -14.74 -1.55
C SER A 130 -4.51 -13.51 -0.90
N ARG A 131 -4.95 -12.35 -1.42
CA ARG A 131 -4.64 -11.04 -0.86
C ARG A 131 -5.64 -10.71 0.24
N MET A 132 -5.14 -10.20 1.35
CA MET A 132 -5.98 -9.66 2.41
C MET A 132 -5.39 -8.42 3.07
N PHE A 133 -6.27 -7.55 3.56
CA PHE A 133 -5.93 -6.61 4.61
C PHE A 133 -6.28 -7.22 5.95
N LEU A 134 -5.35 -7.15 6.87
CA LEU A 134 -5.49 -7.63 8.23
C LEU A 134 -5.05 -6.55 9.22
N THR A 135 -5.49 -6.68 10.47
CA THR A 135 -5.07 -5.79 11.54
C THR A 135 -4.48 -6.65 12.64
N ILE A 136 -3.19 -6.53 12.86
CA ILE A 136 -2.50 -7.19 13.98
C ILE A 136 -2.17 -6.09 14.97
N LYS A 137 -2.66 -6.20 16.21
CA LYS A 137 -2.41 -5.23 17.28
C LYS A 137 -2.63 -3.77 16.89
N HIS A 138 -3.77 -3.48 16.25
CA HIS A 138 -4.17 -2.13 15.79
C HIS A 138 -3.31 -1.54 14.65
N GLU A 139 -2.35 -2.29 14.12
CA GLU A 139 -1.64 -1.91 12.90
C GLU A 139 -2.28 -2.59 11.69
N LYS A 140 -2.79 -1.79 10.76
CA LYS A 140 -3.31 -2.27 9.48
C LYS A 140 -2.15 -2.70 8.60
N SER A 141 -2.21 -3.92 8.08
CA SER A 141 -1.19 -4.48 7.20
C SER A 141 -1.83 -5.05 5.94
N LEU A 142 -1.06 -5.03 4.86
CA LEU A 142 -1.34 -5.79 3.65
C LEU A 142 -0.67 -7.16 3.82
N ALA A 143 -1.37 -8.22 3.45
CA ALA A 143 -0.81 -9.55 3.48
C ALA A 143 -1.16 -10.36 2.23
N ILE A 144 -0.21 -11.18 1.78
CA ILE A 144 -0.46 -12.28 0.87
C ILE A 144 -0.38 -13.56 1.68
N THR A 145 -1.41 -14.39 1.55
CA THR A 145 -1.55 -15.65 2.24
C THR A 145 -1.50 -16.79 1.23
N ASP A 146 -0.93 -17.91 1.63
CA ASP A 146 -0.92 -19.14 0.85
C ASP A 146 -1.03 -20.34 1.80
N PHE A 147 -1.56 -21.45 1.31
CA PHE A 147 -1.87 -22.62 2.14
C PHE A 147 -1.05 -23.83 1.71
N PHE A 148 -0.40 -24.47 2.68
CA PHE A 148 0.35 -25.70 2.49
C PHE A 148 -0.39 -26.88 3.17
N PRO A 149 -1.10 -27.71 2.40
CA PRO A 149 -2.03 -28.71 2.94
C PRO A 149 -1.35 -29.84 3.72
N GLU A 150 -0.16 -30.26 3.32
CA GLU A 150 0.55 -31.41 3.89
C GLU A 150 0.88 -31.19 5.37
N TRP A 151 1.09 -29.94 5.78
CA TRP A 151 1.33 -29.57 7.18
C TRP A 151 0.18 -28.80 7.82
N GLY A 152 -0.89 -28.49 7.07
CA GLY A 152 -2.00 -27.66 7.52
C GLY A 152 -1.55 -26.25 7.91
N TRP A 153 -0.63 -25.66 7.14
CA TRP A 153 -0.04 -24.36 7.45
C TRP A 153 -0.55 -23.27 6.50
N PHE A 154 -1.02 -22.18 7.06
CA PHE A 154 -1.17 -20.90 6.38
C PHE A 154 0.12 -20.11 6.52
N LEU A 155 0.72 -19.74 5.39
CA LEU A 155 1.90 -18.89 5.33
C LEU A 155 1.46 -17.50 4.88
N LEU A 156 1.75 -16.50 5.71
CA LEU A 156 1.36 -15.12 5.48
C LEU A 156 2.63 -14.27 5.34
N ALA A 157 2.78 -13.62 4.19
CA ALA A 157 3.71 -12.52 4.00
C ALA A 157 3.00 -11.22 4.34
N VAL A 158 3.45 -10.51 5.38
CA VAL A 158 2.76 -9.35 5.94
C VAL A 158 3.65 -8.12 5.82
N ASP A 159 3.11 -7.01 5.32
CA ASP A 159 3.77 -5.70 5.28
C ASP A 159 2.86 -4.62 5.90
N PRO A 160 3.29 -3.95 6.98
CA PRO A 160 2.53 -2.85 7.58
C PRO A 160 2.19 -1.74 6.59
N LYS A 161 0.96 -1.23 6.61
CA LYS A 161 0.55 -0.11 5.73
C LYS A 161 1.47 1.11 5.85
N LYS A 162 2.00 1.37 7.05
CA LYS A 162 2.91 2.49 7.30
C LYS A 162 4.24 2.33 6.55
N GLU A 163 4.65 1.12 6.23
CA GLU A 163 5.82 0.88 5.41
C GLU A 163 5.48 1.00 3.92
N VAL A 164 4.43 0.31 3.47
CA VAL A 164 3.97 0.36 2.07
C VAL A 164 3.66 1.79 1.61
N TYR A 165 2.92 2.56 2.43
CA TYR A 165 2.44 3.89 2.06
C TYR A 165 3.16 5.04 2.76
N GLY A 166 4.09 4.76 3.68
CA GLY A 166 4.72 5.79 4.51
C GLY A 166 5.35 6.91 3.69
N LEU A 167 6.02 6.56 2.60
CA LEU A 167 6.61 7.54 1.68
C LEU A 167 5.55 8.40 0.99
N ALA A 168 4.50 7.79 0.42
CA ALA A 168 3.41 8.54 -0.22
C ALA A 168 2.65 9.43 0.78
N ASP A 169 2.46 8.96 2.01
CA ASP A 169 1.78 9.72 3.07
C ASP A 169 2.62 10.91 3.54
N GLN A 170 3.94 10.76 3.60
CA GLN A 170 4.87 11.88 3.88
C GLN A 170 4.94 12.90 2.75
N MET A 171 4.76 12.48 1.49
CA MET A 171 4.73 13.37 0.33
C MET A 171 3.44 14.19 0.22
N ARG A 172 2.35 13.73 0.83
CA ARG A 172 1.04 14.38 0.78
C ARG A 172 1.05 15.88 1.13
N PRO A 173 1.62 16.35 2.26
CA PRO A 173 1.66 17.79 2.57
C PRO A 173 2.46 18.59 1.53
N TYR A 174 3.54 18.03 0.98
CA TYR A 174 4.34 18.71 -0.05
C TYR A 174 3.57 18.88 -1.36
N LEU A 175 2.82 17.85 -1.78
CA LEU A 175 1.96 17.93 -2.97
C LEU A 175 0.85 18.98 -2.79
N LEU A 176 0.27 19.06 -1.59
CA LEU A 176 -0.74 20.07 -1.27
C LEU A 176 -0.14 21.48 -1.24
N SER A 177 1.03 21.69 -0.63
CA SER A 177 1.69 23.00 -0.60
C SER A 177 2.13 23.44 -1.99
N LEU A 178 2.57 22.51 -2.85
CA LEU A 178 2.92 22.78 -4.24
C LEU A 178 1.68 23.21 -5.04
N GLY A 179 0.56 22.48 -4.90
CA GLY A 179 -0.71 22.84 -5.53
C GLY A 179 -1.22 24.21 -5.08
N PHE A 180 -1.12 24.51 -3.79
CA PHE A 180 -1.50 25.83 -3.25
C PHE A 180 -0.60 26.96 -3.78
N SER A 181 0.71 26.73 -3.83
CA SER A 181 1.67 27.70 -4.36
C SER A 181 1.42 27.96 -5.86
N ALA A 182 1.15 26.92 -6.64
CA ALA A 182 0.79 27.04 -8.06
C ALA A 182 -0.50 27.86 -8.25
N ALA A 183 -1.51 27.65 -7.39
CA ALA A 183 -2.75 28.42 -7.42
C ALA A 183 -2.52 29.91 -7.16
N ILE A 184 -1.66 30.25 -6.18
CA ILE A 184 -1.29 31.65 -5.88
C ILE A 184 -0.57 32.28 -7.08
N ILE A 185 0.44 31.61 -7.63
CA ILE A 185 1.21 32.12 -8.77
C ILE A 185 0.30 32.37 -9.96
N LEU A 186 -0.59 31.43 -10.30
CA LEU A 186 -1.50 31.61 -11.41
C LEU A 186 -2.49 32.76 -11.17
N SER A 187 -2.98 32.91 -9.94
CA SER A 187 -3.84 34.04 -9.56
C SER A 187 -3.15 35.38 -9.76
N LEU A 188 -1.87 35.49 -9.38
CA LEU A 188 -1.06 36.69 -9.59
C LEU A 188 -0.84 36.97 -11.07
N VAL A 189 -0.52 35.95 -11.86
CA VAL A 189 -0.31 36.06 -13.31
C VAL A 189 -1.60 36.54 -14.02
N LEU A 190 -2.75 35.95 -13.70
CA LEU A 190 -4.05 36.39 -14.23
C LEU A 190 -4.35 37.84 -13.86
N MET A 191 -4.03 38.26 -12.63
CA MET A 191 -4.21 39.65 -12.22
C MET A 191 -3.31 40.62 -13.00
N LEU A 192 -2.04 40.25 -13.25
CA LEU A 192 -1.10 41.07 -14.01
C LEU A 192 -1.50 41.18 -15.50
N LEU A 193 -1.83 40.06 -16.13
CA LEU A 193 -2.31 40.03 -17.53
C LEU A 193 -3.56 40.86 -17.71
N SER A 194 -4.53 40.72 -16.79
CA SER A 194 -5.76 41.51 -16.83
C SER A 194 -5.48 43.02 -16.74
N ARG A 195 -4.56 43.44 -15.87
CA ARG A 195 -4.18 44.86 -15.76
C ARG A 195 -3.44 45.39 -17.00
N ARG A 196 -2.57 44.59 -17.62
CA ARG A 196 -1.76 45.00 -18.78
C ARG A 196 -2.53 45.00 -20.10
N LEU A 197 -3.39 44.00 -20.34
CA LEU A 197 -4.00 43.80 -21.66
C LEU A 197 -5.45 44.31 -21.72
N ILE A 198 -6.27 43.99 -20.72
CA ILE A 198 -7.71 44.24 -20.78
C ILE A 198 -8.04 45.71 -20.51
N LYS A 199 -7.31 46.36 -19.60
CA LYS A 199 -7.55 47.76 -19.24
C LYS A 199 -7.36 48.75 -20.41
N PRO A 200 -6.28 48.71 -21.21
CA PRO A 200 -6.14 49.61 -22.36
C PRO A 200 -7.13 49.32 -23.49
N LEU A 201 -7.49 48.05 -23.73
CA LEU A 201 -8.52 47.71 -24.71
C LEU A 201 -9.88 48.32 -24.39
N GLN A 202 -10.27 48.35 -23.10
CA GLN A 202 -11.52 48.99 -22.67
C GLN A 202 -11.53 50.50 -22.91
N LEU A 203 -10.38 51.16 -22.73
CA LEU A 203 -10.26 52.59 -22.99
C LEU A 203 -10.39 52.90 -24.50
N LEU A 204 -9.84 52.04 -25.35
CA LEU A 204 -9.98 52.17 -26.81
C LEU A 204 -11.42 51.98 -27.26
N VAL A 205 -12.12 50.95 -26.76
CA VAL A 205 -13.52 50.67 -27.10
C VAL A 205 -14.44 51.82 -26.67
N GLN A 206 -14.28 52.34 -25.45
CA GLN A 206 -15.06 53.49 -24.99
C GLN A 206 -14.76 54.78 -25.76
N GLY A 207 -13.55 54.92 -26.31
CA GLY A 207 -13.19 56.03 -27.18
C GLY A 207 -13.93 56.00 -28.51
N VAL A 208 -14.18 54.81 -29.06
CA VAL A 208 -14.92 54.62 -30.31
C VAL A 208 -16.44 54.79 -30.11
N GLU A 209 -17.00 54.31 -29.00
CA GLU A 209 -18.44 54.49 -28.69
C GLU A 209 -18.86 55.95 -28.42
N ARG A 210 -17.90 56.84 -28.16
CA ARG A 210 -18.15 58.27 -27.93
C ARG A 210 -18.08 59.12 -29.21
N ILE A 211 -17.78 58.50 -30.35
CA ILE A 211 -17.78 59.12 -31.69
C ILE A 211 -19.06 58.68 -32.40
#